data_AF-A0A2V9YG38-F1
#
_entry.id   AF-A0A2V9YG38-F1
#
_cell.length_a   1.000
_cell.length_b   1.000
_cell.length_c   1.000
_cell.angle_alpha   90.00
_cell.angle_beta   90.00
_cell.angle_gamma   90.00
#
_symmetry.space_group_name_H-M   'P 1'
#
loop_
_entity.id
_entity.type
_entity.pdbx_description
1 polymer ?
#
loop_
_entity_poly.entity_id
_entity_poly.type
_entity_poly.pdbx_seq_one_letter_code
_entity_poly.pdbx_strand_id
1 'polypeptide(L)'
;RMPWNYVDATNLSPKERKQWIQMARSLGYEVQAVFFDVPLEVCLERNRRRERMVPEDVMHRMATKLRAPTFEEGFSKIVVVRVKSRDQSAPQSEEDLG
;
A
#
# COMPACT_ATOMS: atom_id res chain seq x y z
N ARG A 1 -20.86 -5.04 -17.01
CA ARG A 1 -19.53 -5.17 -16.37
C ARG A 1 -19.55 -4.32 -15.10
N MET A 2 -19.17 -4.86 -13.94
CA MET A 2 -19.13 -4.06 -12.71
C MET A 2 -18.05 -2.97 -12.80
N PRO A 3 -18.31 -1.75 -12.29
CA PRO A 3 -17.32 -0.66 -12.30
C PRO A 3 -16.19 -0.91 -11.30
N TRP A 4 -15.04 -0.25 -11.49
CA TRP A 4 -13.98 -0.23 -10.50
C TRP A 4 -14.20 0.90 -9.50
N ASN A 5 -14.03 0.61 -8.22
CA ASN A 5 -14.15 1.59 -7.14
C ASN A 5 -12.85 1.59 -6.30
N TYR A 6 -12.45 2.77 -5.83
CA TYR A 6 -11.27 2.94 -4.98
C TYR A 6 -11.67 3.56 -3.64
N VAL A 7 -11.13 3.02 -2.56
CA VAL A 7 -11.24 3.60 -1.22
C VAL A 7 -9.90 4.24 -0.89
N ASP A 8 -9.80 5.55 -1.08
CA ASP A 8 -8.59 6.32 -0.78
C ASP A 8 -8.61 6.82 0.66
N ALA A 9 -8.10 5.98 1.55
CA ALA A 9 -7.88 6.28 2.95
C ALA A 9 -6.64 5.53 3.44
N THR A 10 -6.12 5.91 4.60
CA THR A 10 -4.89 5.31 5.14
C THR A 10 -5.04 3.83 5.52
N ASN A 11 -6.24 3.40 5.94
CA ASN A 11 -6.60 1.99 6.12
C ASN A 11 -5.53 1.16 6.88
N LEU A 12 -5.03 1.73 7.98
CA LEU A 12 -3.79 1.33 8.64
C LEU A 12 -3.93 -0.03 9.33
N SER A 13 -5.13 -0.36 9.80
CA SER A 13 -5.38 -1.55 10.62
C SER A 13 -6.44 -2.48 10.01
N PRO A 14 -6.42 -3.78 10.33
CA PRO A 14 -7.48 -4.71 9.90
C PRO A 14 -8.88 -4.27 10.35
N LYS A 15 -8.97 -3.63 11.52
CA LYS A 15 -10.23 -3.09 12.05
C LYS A 15 -10.82 -2.02 11.13
N GLU A 16 -10.00 -1.11 10.61
CA GLU A 16 -10.42 -0.08 9.67
C GLU A 16 -10.83 -0.68 8.32
N ARG A 17 -10.11 -1.71 7.85
CA ARG A 17 -10.40 -2.37 6.57
C ARG A 17 -11.65 -3.25 6.60
N LYS A 18 -12.00 -3.81 7.75
CA LYS A 18 -13.13 -4.75 7.91
C LYS A 18 -14.45 -4.23 7.33
N GLN A 19 -14.79 -2.97 7.61
CA GLN A 19 -16.06 -2.38 7.14
C GLN A 19 -16.11 -2.29 5.61
N TRP A 20 -15.01 -1.88 4.97
CA TRP A 20 -14.90 -1.81 3.52
C TRP A 20 -15.03 -3.18 2.85
N ILE A 21 -14.35 -4.19 3.41
CA ILE A 21 -14.40 -5.55 2.88
C ILE A 21 -15.81 -6.14 2.99
N GLN A 22 -16.47 -5.95 4.14
CA GLN A 22 -17.84 -6.42 4.35
C GLN A 22 -18.83 -5.75 3.38
N MET A 23 -18.74 -4.43 3.24
CA MET A 23 -19.59 -3.67 2.33
C MET A 23 -19.40 -4.13 0.88
N ALA A 24 -18.17 -4.19 0.39
CA ALA A 24 -17.87 -4.60 -0.98
C ALA A 24 -18.38 -6.03 -1.27
N ARG A 25 -18.17 -6.98 -0.34
CA ARG A 25 -18.67 -8.35 -0.49
C ARG A 25 -20.20 -8.43 -0.51
N SER A 26 -20.88 -7.63 0.31
CA SER A 26 -22.35 -7.58 0.32
C SER A 26 -22.94 -7.07 -1.01
N LEU A 27 -22.17 -6.27 -1.74
CA LEU A 27 -22.50 -5.76 -3.07
C LEU A 27 -22.02 -6.67 -4.21
N GLY A 28 -21.47 -7.85 -3.90
CA GLY A 28 -20.97 -8.81 -4.88
C GLY A 28 -19.59 -8.49 -5.47
N TYR A 29 -18.86 -7.53 -4.91
CA TYR A 29 -17.50 -7.20 -5.37
C TYR A 29 -16.44 -8.14 -4.80
N GLU A 30 -15.45 -8.43 -5.63
CA GLU A 30 -14.13 -8.84 -5.15
C GLU A 30 -13.39 -7.63 -4.56
N VAL A 31 -12.61 -7.87 -3.51
CA VAL A 31 -11.88 -6.82 -2.81
C VAL A 31 -10.38 -7.05 -2.98
N GLN A 32 -9.67 -6.03 -3.45
CA GLN A 32 -8.23 -6.09 -3.63
C GLN A 32 -7.54 -5.05 -2.74
N ALA A 33 -6.37 -5.38 -2.20
CA ALA A 33 -5.55 -4.46 -1.44
C ALA A 33 -4.36 -3.99 -2.28
N VAL A 34 -4.05 -2.70 -2.22
CA VAL A 34 -2.76 -2.13 -2.63
C VAL A 34 -2.05 -1.67 -1.37
N PHE A 35 -1.00 -2.40 -0.98
CA PHE A 35 -0.22 -2.13 0.23
C PHE A 35 1.09 -1.43 -0.12
N PHE A 36 1.29 -0.23 0.41
CA PHE A 36 2.52 0.52 0.24
C PHE A 36 3.51 0.14 1.34
N ASP A 37 4.38 -0.82 1.04
CA ASP A 37 5.51 -1.22 1.86
C ASP A 37 6.67 -0.23 1.64
N VAL A 38 6.45 0.99 2.11
CA VAL A 38 7.35 2.14 1.93
C VAL A 38 7.88 2.56 3.30
N PRO A 39 9.22 2.65 3.47
CA PRO A 39 9.81 3.10 4.73
C PRO A 39 9.29 4.47 5.18
N LEU A 40 9.15 4.65 6.50
CA LEU A 40 8.63 5.89 7.08
C LEU A 40 9.48 7.10 6.67
N GLU A 41 10.79 6.93 6.60
CA GLU A 41 11.77 7.95 6.25
C GLU A 41 11.50 8.50 4.84
N VAL A 42 11.17 7.62 3.90
CA VAL A 42 10.78 8.01 2.54
C VAL A 42 9.44 8.76 2.55
N CYS A 43 8.50 8.31 3.38
CA CYS A 43 7.21 8.99 3.53
C CYS A 43 7.37 10.39 4.13
N LEU A 44 8.20 10.56 5.16
CA LEU A 44 8.52 11.84 5.79
C LEU A 44 9.17 12.81 4.79
N GLU A 45 10.17 12.34 4.05
CA GLU A 45 10.83 13.14 3.02
C GLU A 45 9.86 13.61 1.94
N ARG A 46 8.96 12.73 1.48
CA ARG A 46 7.90 13.11 0.53
C ARG A 46 6.93 14.10 1.14
N ASN A 47 6.55 13.92 2.40
CA ASN A 47 5.59 14.78 3.09
C ASN A 47 6.09 16.21 3.25
N ARG A 48 7.40 16.42 3.52
CA ARG A 48 8.04 17.75 3.60
C ARG A 48 7.96 18.55 2.30
N ARG A 49 7.72 17.88 1.17
CA ARG A 49 7.63 18.50 -0.17
C ARG A 49 6.18 18.74 -0.62
N ARG A 50 5.18 18.43 0.20
CA ARG A 50 3.76 18.60 -0.12
C ARG A 50 3.28 20.01 0.23
N GLU A 51 2.35 20.53 -0.58
CA GLU A 51 1.64 21.79 -0.29
C GLU A 51 0.89 21.74 1.05
N ARG A 52 0.15 20.63 1.28
CA ARG A 52 -0.44 20.34 2.59
C ARG A 52 0.34 19.24 3.29
N MET A 53 1.18 19.65 4.23
CA MET A 53 1.98 18.74 5.06
C MET A 53 1.14 18.11 6.18
N VAL A 54 1.40 16.83 6.45
CA VAL A 54 0.94 16.15 7.66
C VAL A 54 1.99 16.37 8.76
N PRO A 55 1.62 16.73 10.00
CA PRO A 55 2.58 16.84 11.10
C PRO A 55 3.38 15.54 11.32
N GLU A 56 4.67 15.67 11.63
CA GLU A 56 5.56 14.50 11.75
C GLU A 56 5.13 13.54 12.87
N ASP A 57 4.66 14.06 14.01
CA ASP A 57 4.13 13.26 15.13
C ASP A 57 2.93 12.39 14.70
N VAL A 58 2.08 12.93 13.82
CA VAL A 58 0.95 12.20 13.23
C VAL A 58 1.46 11.09 12.33
N MET A 59 2.48 11.35 11.49
CA MET A 59 3.07 10.34 10.62
C MET A 59 3.70 9.19 11.41
N HIS A 60 4.47 9.50 12.46
CA HIS A 60 5.01 8.50 13.37
C HIS A 60 3.90 7.65 14.01
N ARG A 61 2.82 8.28 14.49
CA ARG A 61 1.66 7.57 15.05
C ARG A 61 0.93 6.71 14.01
N MET A 62 0.89 7.11 12.74
CA MET A 62 0.31 6.29 11.67
C MET A 62 1.19 5.08 11.38
N ALA A 63 2.51 5.26 11.32
CA ALA A 63 3.45 4.18 11.06
C ALA A 63 3.38 3.06 12.12
N THR A 64 3.24 3.41 13.40
CA THR A 64 3.12 2.40 14.48
C THR A 64 1.83 1.58 14.38
N LYS A 65 0.78 2.14 13.79
CA LYS A 65 -0.52 1.48 13.59
C LYS A 65 -0.56 0.62 12.32
N LEU A 66 0.31 0.88 11.36
CA LEU A 66 0.31 0.19 10.07
C LEU A 66 0.47 -1.32 10.27
N ARG A 67 -0.45 -2.09 9.70
CA ARG A 67 -0.38 -3.55 9.61
C ARG A 67 -0.59 -3.95 8.17
N ALA A 68 0.32 -4.78 7.66
CA ALA A 68 0.19 -5.37 6.33
C ALA A 68 -1.18 -6.09 6.20
N PRO A 69 -1.85 -5.98 5.04
CA PRO A 69 -3.06 -6.74 4.80
C PRO A 69 -2.76 -8.23 4.67
N THR A 70 -3.72 -9.06 5.07
CA THR A 70 -3.64 -10.52 4.93
C THR A 70 -4.88 -11.06 4.20
N PHE A 71 -4.75 -12.25 3.61
CA PHE A 71 -5.85 -12.87 2.88
C PHE A 71 -7.01 -13.28 3.79
N GLU A 72 -6.74 -13.55 5.08
CA GLU A 72 -7.74 -13.88 6.11
C GLU A 72 -8.74 -12.73 6.35
N GLU A 73 -8.37 -11.49 6.01
CA GLU A 73 -9.30 -10.37 6.07
C GLU A 73 -10.39 -10.44 4.99
N GLY A 74 -10.16 -11.20 3.90
CA GLY A 74 -11.11 -11.39 2.79
C GLY A 74 -10.73 -10.68 1.49
N PHE A 75 -9.46 -10.32 1.30
CA PHE A 75 -8.95 -9.84 0.01
C PHE A 75 -8.82 -11.00 -0.98
N SER A 76 -9.24 -10.80 -2.24
CA SER A 76 -8.97 -11.76 -3.33
C SER A 76 -7.58 -11.59 -3.93
N LYS A 77 -6.99 -10.40 -3.79
CA LYS A 77 -5.63 -10.07 -4.25
C LYS A 77 -5.00 -9.02 -3.36
N ILE A 78 -3.69 -9.17 -3.13
CA ILE A 78 -2.87 -8.17 -2.44
C ILE A 78 -1.70 -7.81 -3.35
N VAL A 79 -1.59 -6.54 -3.71
CA VAL A 79 -0.47 -5.97 -4.47
C VAL A 79 0.40 -5.18 -3.51
N VAL A 80 1.68 -5.54 -3.41
CA VAL A 80 2.65 -4.84 -2.58
C VAL A 80 3.47 -3.89 -3.44
N VAL A 81 3.45 -2.60 -3.11
CA VAL A 81 4.22 -1.55 -3.76
C VAL A 81 5.42 -1.21 -2.89
N ARG A 82 6.62 -1.34 -3.46
CA ARG A 82 7.89 -1.03 -2.81
C ARG A 82 8.63 0.07 -3.56
N VAL A 83 9.49 0.78 -2.85
CA VAL A 83 10.43 1.73 -3.47
C VAL A 83 11.55 0.91 -4.12
N LYS A 84 11.91 1.21 -5.36
CA LYS A 84 13.12 0.64 -5.99
C LYS A 84 14.34 1.12 -5.18
N SER A 85 15.14 0.20 -4.65
CA SER A 85 16.48 0.57 -4.18
C SER A 85 17.33 0.96 -5.38
N ARG A 86 18.18 1.97 -5.24
CA ARG A 86 19.13 2.34 -6.30
C ARG A 86 20.23 1.29 -6.51
N ASP A 87 20.34 0.29 -5.63
CA ASP A 87 21.37 -0.75 -5.67
C ASP A 87 21.04 -1.93 -6.62
N GLN A 88 19.85 -1.97 -7.22
CA GLN A 88 19.44 -3.03 -8.16
C GLN A 88 19.50 -2.59 -9.64
N SER A 89 20.40 -1.66 -9.98
CA SER A 89 20.66 -1.26 -11.38
C SER A 89 22.00 -1.78 -11.91
N ALA A 90 22.47 -2.95 -11.46
CA ALA A 90 23.53 -3.65 -12.18
C ALA A 90 22.90 -4.31 -13.43
N PRO A 91 23.35 -3.99 -14.65
CA PRO A 91 22.87 -4.68 -15.84
C PRO A 91 23.29 -6.15 -15.74
N GLN A 92 22.32 -7.06 -15.84
CA GLN A 92 22.60 -8.46 -16.14
C GLN A 92 23.17 -8.50 -17.55
N SER A 93 24.45 -8.87 -17.67
CA SER A 93 25.11 -9.13 -18.94
C SER A 93 24.42 -10.28 -19.65
N GLU A 94 23.70 -9.98 -20.74
CA GLU A 94 23.43 -10.95 -21.80
C GLU A 94 24.75 -11.20 -22.55
N GLU A 95 25.52 -12.19 -22.09
CA GLU A 95 26.49 -12.91 -22.92
C GLU A 95 26.00 -14.36 -23.02
N ASP A 96 25.02 -14.58 -23.90
CA ASP A 96 24.72 -15.87 -24.50
C ASP A 96 24.71 -15.68 -26.02
N LEU A 97 25.92 -15.55 -26.58
CA LEU A 97 26.21 -15.82 -27.98
C LEU A 97 27.55 -16.55 -28.03
N GLY A 98 27.48 -17.87 -28.20
CA GLY A 98 28.62 -18.77 -28.37
C GLY A 98 28.18 -20.22 -28.42
#